data_AF-A0A835GUG2-F1
#
_entry.id   AF-A0A835GUG2-F1
#
_cell.length_a   1.000
_cell.length_b   1.000
_cell.length_c   1.000
_cell.angle_alpha   90.00
_cell.angle_beta   90.00
_cell.angle_gamma   90.00
#
_symmetry.space_group_name_H-M   'P 1'
#
loop_
_entity.id
_entity.type
_entity.pdbx_description
1 polymer ?
#
loop_
_entity_poly.entity_id
_entity_poly.type
_entity_poly.pdbx_seq_one_letter_code
_entity_poly.pdbx_strand_id
1 'polypeptide(L)'
;MRLQGSCFGKSATVSIDDFYLNAKDQAKMREQNPGNTHLECIWWEGRHSRSFNMAEVKGPLMVVLFEGWMLGFKPIPIEVVKSCRSRIMLHFPVEVVNRNLEAYYDAWDKFINAWIVIKNKEPSCVYQWGLQVRDFVSRYFPAYKAYLPALYSEGLLGFDPEHLLVVDIDDKRNPILGN
;
A
#
# COMPACT_ATOMS: atom_id res chain seq x y z
N MET A 1 -19.09 15.63 15.03
CA MET A 1 -18.13 16.73 15.24
C MET A 1 -17.65 16.66 16.69
N ARG A 2 -16.41 16.19 16.94
CA ARG A 2 -15.76 16.30 18.25
C ARG A 2 -14.52 17.16 18.04
N LEU A 3 -14.54 18.34 18.65
CA LEU A 3 -13.38 19.22 18.81
C LEU A 3 -12.96 19.11 20.28
N GLN A 4 -11.75 18.64 20.56
CA GLN A 4 -11.05 18.86 21.83
C GLN A 4 -9.53 18.92 21.54
N GLY A 5 -8.89 20.02 21.96
CA GLY A 5 -7.42 20.16 22.01
C GLY A 5 -6.83 21.19 21.05
N SER A 6 -6.83 22.47 21.44
CA SER A 6 -6.10 23.55 20.78
C SER A 6 -4.59 23.43 21.04
N CYS A 7 -3.83 22.95 20.05
CA CYS A 7 -2.36 23.05 19.97
C CYS A 7 -1.84 22.79 18.53
N PHE A 8 -2.58 22.01 17.73
CA PHE A 8 -2.09 21.55 16.44
C PHE A 8 -2.44 22.54 15.31
N GLY A 9 -1.44 22.98 14.56
CA GLY A 9 -1.67 23.69 13.30
C GLY A 9 -2.36 22.81 12.26
N LYS A 10 -2.74 23.41 11.13
CA LYS A 10 -3.53 22.72 10.09
C LYS A 10 -2.77 21.52 9.54
N SER A 11 -3.48 20.40 9.38
CA SER A 11 -2.99 19.18 8.73
C SER A 11 -3.80 18.84 7.48
N ALA A 12 -3.20 18.08 6.58
CA ALA A 12 -3.91 17.42 5.48
C ALA A 12 -3.63 15.93 5.51
N THR A 13 -4.55 15.15 4.93
CA THR A 13 -4.34 13.71 4.72
C THR A 13 -4.51 13.42 3.25
N VAL A 14 -3.60 12.62 2.73
CA VAL A 14 -3.56 12.15 1.35
C VAL A 14 -3.52 10.63 1.41
N SER A 15 -4.42 9.96 0.70
CA SER A 15 -4.42 8.50 0.58
C SER A 15 -3.89 8.11 -0.79
N ILE A 16 -3.05 7.08 -0.87
CA ILE A 16 -2.65 6.51 -2.17
C ILE A 16 -3.85 6.00 -2.97
N ASP A 17 -4.90 5.56 -2.26
CA ASP A 17 -6.12 5.04 -2.88
C ASP A 17 -6.92 6.13 -3.61
N ASP A 18 -6.67 7.42 -3.32
CA ASP A 18 -7.29 8.53 -4.05
C ASP A 18 -6.64 8.75 -5.43
N PHE A 19 -5.51 8.10 -5.74
CA PHE A 19 -4.79 8.20 -7.01
C PHE A 19 -4.95 6.96 -7.90
N TYR A 20 -5.92 6.08 -7.63
CA TYR A 20 -6.22 4.99 -8.55
C TYR A 20 -6.60 5.53 -9.94
N LEU A 21 -6.23 4.76 -10.97
CA LEU A 21 -6.66 5.03 -12.34
C LEU A 21 -8.18 5.15 -12.37
N ASN A 22 -8.70 6.10 -13.14
CA ASN A 22 -10.14 6.14 -13.38
C ASN A 22 -10.59 4.91 -14.18
N ALA A 23 -11.91 4.69 -14.26
CA ALA A 23 -12.46 3.50 -14.92
C ALA A 23 -12.03 3.35 -16.39
N LYS A 24 -11.85 4.47 -17.11
CA LYS A 24 -11.43 4.46 -18.52
C LYS A 24 -9.97 4.05 -18.66
N ASP A 25 -9.08 4.63 -17.85
CA ASP A 25 -7.65 4.32 -17.91
C ASP A 25 -7.38 2.90 -17.42
N GLN A 26 -8.13 2.42 -16.42
CA GLN A 26 -8.09 1.01 -16.05
C GLN A 26 -8.56 0.10 -17.19
N ALA A 27 -9.66 0.44 -17.87
CA ALA A 27 -10.15 -0.37 -18.99
C ALA A 27 -9.08 -0.51 -20.09
N LYS A 28 -8.41 0.60 -20.42
CA LYS A 28 -7.27 0.59 -21.34
C LYS A 28 -6.12 -0.28 -20.85
N MET A 29 -5.79 -0.22 -19.55
CA MET A 29 -4.76 -1.08 -18.95
C MET A 29 -5.12 -2.57 -19.04
N ARG A 30 -6.41 -2.94 -18.90
CA ARG A 30 -6.86 -4.33 -19.10
C ARG A 30 -6.70 -4.80 -20.54
N GLU A 31 -7.14 -3.98 -21.49
CA GLU A 31 -7.04 -4.30 -22.93
C GLU A 31 -5.59 -4.51 -23.37
N GLN A 32 -4.65 -3.75 -22.81
CA GLN A 32 -3.22 -3.85 -23.12
C GLN A 32 -2.54 -5.06 -22.47
N ASN A 33 -3.18 -5.75 -21.51
CA ASN A 33 -2.59 -6.83 -20.73
C ASN A 33 -3.54 -8.04 -20.64
N PRO A 34 -3.90 -8.67 -21.77
CA PRO A 34 -4.84 -9.79 -21.77
C PRO A 34 -4.30 -10.99 -20.96
N GLY A 35 -5.17 -11.65 -20.20
CA GLY A 35 -4.82 -12.80 -19.34
C GLY A 35 -4.29 -12.42 -17.95
N ASN A 36 -4.17 -11.13 -17.64
CA ASN A 36 -3.83 -10.66 -16.30
C ASN A 36 -5.09 -10.52 -15.42
N THR A 37 -5.44 -11.63 -14.76
CA THR A 37 -6.62 -11.72 -13.86
C THR A 37 -6.63 -10.68 -12.73
N HIS A 38 -5.47 -10.15 -12.31
CA HIS A 38 -5.44 -9.07 -11.32
C HIS A 38 -5.99 -7.76 -11.88
N LEU A 39 -5.70 -7.42 -13.14
CA LEU A 39 -6.23 -6.20 -13.77
C LEU A 39 -7.73 -6.31 -14.04
N GLU A 40 -8.23 -7.52 -14.23
CA GLU A 40 -9.67 -7.83 -14.37
C GLU A 40 -10.42 -7.63 -13.05
N CYS A 41 -9.80 -7.98 -11.91
CA CYS A 41 -10.47 -8.00 -10.61
C CYS A 41 -10.23 -6.77 -9.71
N ILE A 42 -9.29 -5.87 -10.01
CA ILE A 42 -9.12 -4.60 -9.24
C ILE A 42 -10.41 -3.74 -9.29
N TRP A 43 -11.26 -3.99 -10.29
CA TRP A 43 -12.58 -3.38 -10.43
C TRP A 43 -13.68 -4.44 -10.36
N TRP A 44 -14.14 -4.79 -9.17
CA TRP A 44 -15.55 -5.12 -9.03
C TRP A 44 -16.31 -3.79 -9.10
N GLU A 45 -17.21 -3.66 -10.07
CA GLU A 45 -17.95 -2.44 -10.36
C GLU A 45 -18.46 -1.76 -9.07
N GLY A 46 -18.10 -0.48 -8.89
CA GLY A 46 -18.67 0.38 -7.83
C GLY A 46 -17.77 0.81 -6.67
N ARG A 47 -16.48 0.39 -6.60
CA ARG A 47 -15.60 0.77 -5.45
C ARG A 47 -14.52 1.80 -5.74
N HIS A 48 -14.09 1.96 -6.99
CA HIS A 48 -13.08 2.94 -7.39
C HIS A 48 -13.61 4.01 -8.35
N SER A 49 -14.92 3.98 -8.68
CA SER A 49 -15.60 5.14 -9.28
C SER A 49 -15.86 6.19 -8.19
N ARG A 50 -14.85 6.52 -7.38
CA ARG A 50 -14.90 7.73 -6.59
C ARG A 50 -14.81 8.85 -7.60
N SER A 51 -15.85 9.67 -7.69
CA SER A 51 -15.69 11.01 -8.24
C SER A 51 -14.48 11.62 -7.54
N PHE A 52 -13.48 12.06 -8.30
CA PHE A 52 -12.35 12.82 -7.79
C PHE A 52 -12.91 14.06 -7.06
N ASN A 53 -13.15 13.93 -5.76
CA ASN A 53 -13.42 15.07 -4.90
C ASN A 53 -12.06 15.62 -4.52
N MET A 54 -11.45 16.38 -5.44
CA MET A 54 -10.27 17.17 -5.12
C MET A 54 -10.67 18.18 -4.04
N ALA A 55 -10.39 17.85 -2.79
CA ALA A 55 -10.51 18.81 -1.71
C ALA A 55 -9.37 19.82 -1.88
N GLU A 56 -9.71 21.06 -2.20
CA GLU A 56 -8.73 22.15 -2.20
C GLU A 56 -8.29 22.38 -0.74
N VAL A 57 -7.00 22.22 -0.47
CA VAL A 57 -6.43 22.46 0.85
C VAL A 57 -5.64 23.76 0.84
N LYS A 58 -6.02 24.70 1.73
CA LYS A 58 -5.37 26.01 1.86
C LYS A 58 -4.35 26.00 2.99
N GLY A 59 -3.13 26.41 2.68
CA GLY A 59 -2.03 26.52 3.63
C GLY A 59 -2.13 27.71 4.60
N PRO A 60 -1.10 27.90 5.45
CA PRO A 60 0.03 26.97 5.65
C PRO A 60 -0.41 25.69 6.38
N LEU A 61 0.18 24.57 5.99
CA LEU A 61 0.00 23.28 6.67
C LEU A 61 1.25 22.99 7.51
N MET A 62 1.05 22.45 8.71
CA MET A 62 2.14 21.98 9.56
C MET A 62 2.55 20.55 9.24
N VAL A 63 1.61 19.71 8.84
CA VAL A 63 1.86 18.29 8.55
C VAL A 63 0.93 17.81 7.43
N VAL A 64 1.47 16.97 6.56
CA VAL A 64 0.69 16.19 5.60
C VAL A 64 0.89 14.73 5.94
N LEU A 65 -0.19 14.03 6.25
CA LEU A 65 -0.19 12.59 6.44
C LEU A 65 -0.42 11.93 5.08
N PHE A 66 0.58 11.26 4.54
CA PHE A 66 0.42 10.42 3.36
C PHE A 66 0.33 8.96 3.79
N GLU A 67 -0.78 8.31 3.48
CA GLU A 67 -1.06 6.94 3.92
C GLU A 67 -1.36 6.01 2.73
N GLY A 68 -1.03 4.73 2.89
CA GLY A 68 -1.28 3.74 1.86
C GLY A 68 -0.66 2.38 2.20
N TRP A 69 -1.33 1.32 1.75
CA TRP A 69 -1.00 -0.06 2.09
C TRP A 69 0.32 -0.57 1.51
N MET A 70 0.80 0.05 0.44
CA MET A 70 2.02 -0.32 -0.30
C MET A 70 3.12 0.74 -0.26
N LEU A 71 2.96 1.80 0.55
CA LEU A 71 3.98 2.84 0.64
C LEU A 71 5.30 2.25 1.17
N GLY A 72 6.41 2.67 0.56
CA GLY A 72 7.73 2.14 0.89
C GLY A 72 8.05 0.76 0.32
N PHE A 73 7.14 0.13 -0.43
CA PHE A 73 7.50 -1.07 -1.20
C PHE A 73 8.50 -0.69 -2.29
N LYS A 74 9.60 -1.45 -2.36
CA LYS A 74 10.66 -1.24 -3.35
C LYS A 74 10.75 -2.42 -4.32
N PRO A 75 11.21 -2.19 -5.55
CA PRO A 75 11.53 -3.26 -6.47
C PRO A 75 12.52 -4.25 -5.83
N ILE A 76 12.24 -5.54 -5.98
CA ILE A 76 13.11 -6.63 -5.53
C ILE A 76 13.85 -7.24 -6.74
N PRO A 77 14.99 -7.91 -6.53
CA PRO A 77 15.73 -8.54 -7.61
C PRO A 77 14.87 -9.55 -8.39
N ILE A 78 15.01 -9.58 -9.72
CA ILE A 78 14.18 -10.40 -10.60
C ILE A 78 14.25 -11.91 -10.29
N GLU A 79 15.35 -12.38 -9.72
CA GLU A 79 15.47 -13.78 -9.30
C GLU A 79 14.59 -14.10 -8.07
N VAL A 80 14.45 -13.15 -7.14
CA VAL A 80 13.50 -13.26 -6.03
C VAL A 80 12.07 -13.25 -6.57
N VAL A 81 11.76 -12.33 -7.50
CA VAL A 81 10.46 -12.27 -8.19
C VAL A 81 10.06 -13.62 -8.79
N LYS A 82 10.95 -14.26 -9.55
CA LYS A 82 10.72 -15.58 -10.16
C LYS A 82 10.51 -16.67 -9.10
N SER A 83 11.27 -16.63 -8.00
CA SER A 83 11.20 -17.62 -6.93
C SER A 83 9.92 -17.52 -6.09
N CYS A 84 9.32 -16.32 -6.00
CA CYS A 84 8.07 -16.09 -5.27
C CYS A 84 6.84 -16.74 -5.92
N ARG A 85 6.99 -17.31 -7.12
CA ARG A 85 5.93 -17.95 -7.93
C ARG A 85 5.43 -19.27 -7.32
N SER A 86 4.75 -19.18 -6.18
CA SER A 86 4.01 -20.27 -5.53
C SER A 86 2.58 -20.41 -6.09
N ARG A 87 1.84 -21.48 -5.72
CA ARG A 87 0.42 -21.67 -6.11
C ARG A 87 -0.47 -20.45 -5.83
N ILE A 88 -0.18 -19.68 -4.79
CA ILE A 88 -0.93 -18.46 -4.41
C ILE A 88 -0.54 -17.25 -5.27
N MET A 89 0.68 -17.22 -5.81
CA MET A 89 1.18 -16.16 -6.68
C MET A 89 1.13 -16.50 -8.16
N LEU A 90 0.65 -17.68 -8.55
CA LEU A 90 0.74 -18.17 -9.94
C LEU A 90 0.10 -17.21 -10.95
N HIS A 91 -0.94 -16.50 -10.52
CA HIS A 91 -1.66 -15.52 -11.34
C HIS A 91 -1.26 -14.07 -11.04
N PHE A 92 -0.41 -13.83 -10.05
CA PHE A 92 0.04 -12.48 -9.69
C PHE A 92 1.11 -12.02 -10.67
N PRO A 93 0.91 -10.90 -11.40
CA PRO A 93 1.85 -10.38 -12.38
C PRO A 93 3.01 -9.66 -11.68
N VAL A 94 3.76 -10.39 -10.84
CA VAL A 94 4.78 -9.85 -9.93
C VAL A 94 5.85 -9.08 -10.70
N GLU A 95 6.24 -9.51 -11.90
CA GLU A 95 7.22 -8.82 -12.73
C GLU A 95 6.73 -7.44 -13.18
N VAL A 96 5.45 -7.32 -13.52
CA VAL A 96 4.82 -6.04 -13.92
C VAL A 96 4.72 -5.11 -12.71
N VAL A 97 4.26 -5.63 -11.57
CA VAL A 97 4.17 -4.86 -10.33
C VAL A 97 5.56 -4.38 -9.91
N ASN A 98 6.57 -5.25 -9.97
CA ASN A 98 7.94 -4.93 -9.58
C ASN A 98 8.52 -3.80 -10.43
N ARG A 99 8.28 -3.84 -11.75
CA ARG A 99 8.68 -2.76 -12.67
C ARG A 99 7.93 -1.46 -12.35
N ASN A 100 6.64 -1.53 -12.08
CA ASN A 100 5.85 -0.34 -11.77
C ASN A 100 6.32 0.33 -10.47
N LEU A 101 6.77 -0.46 -9.48
CA LEU A 101 7.32 0.06 -8.23
C LEU A 101 8.58 0.92 -8.43
N GLU A 102 9.32 0.77 -9.53
CA GLU A 102 10.52 1.59 -9.81
C GLU A 102 10.18 3.09 -9.87
N ALA A 103 8.96 3.43 -10.31
CA ALA A 103 8.50 4.82 -10.41
C ALA A 103 8.05 5.42 -9.07
N TYR A 104 7.75 4.62 -8.04
CA TYR A 104 7.08 5.08 -6.82
C TYR A 104 8.00 5.92 -5.93
N TYR A 105 9.30 5.64 -5.95
CA TYR A 105 10.27 6.45 -5.21
C TYR A 105 10.27 7.91 -5.69
N ASP A 106 10.33 8.09 -7.01
CA ASP A 106 10.35 9.41 -7.61
C ASP A 106 8.99 10.11 -7.60
N ALA A 107 7.91 9.34 -7.55
CA ALA A 107 6.56 9.88 -7.46
C ALA A 107 6.25 10.42 -6.05
N TRP A 108 6.62 9.67 -5.00
CA TRP A 108 6.19 9.99 -3.63
C TRP A 108 7.28 9.84 -2.57
N ASP A 109 7.96 8.69 -2.49
CA ASP A 109 8.77 8.35 -1.30
C ASP A 109 9.90 9.36 -1.03
N LYS A 110 10.52 9.92 -2.08
CA LYS A 110 11.58 10.94 -1.94
C LYS A 110 11.13 12.25 -1.27
N PHE A 111 9.81 12.50 -1.22
CA PHE A 111 9.23 13.68 -0.59
C PHE A 111 8.82 13.44 0.88
N ILE A 112 8.93 12.20 1.36
CA ILE A 112 8.51 11.84 2.72
C ILE A 112 9.63 12.15 3.71
N ASN A 113 9.34 13.01 4.68
CA ASN A 113 10.31 13.43 5.69
C ASN A 113 10.40 12.46 6.88
N ALA A 114 9.30 11.79 7.22
CA ALA A 114 9.20 10.89 8.36
C ALA A 114 8.21 9.76 8.07
N TRP A 115 8.47 8.59 8.64
CA TRP A 115 7.71 7.38 8.37
C TRP A 115 7.15 6.75 9.63
N ILE A 116 5.91 6.26 9.52
CA ILE A 116 5.28 5.41 10.54
C ILE A 116 4.96 4.08 9.86
N VAL A 117 5.61 3.00 10.29
CA VAL A 117 5.41 1.65 9.76
C VAL A 117 4.71 0.80 10.81
N ILE A 118 3.48 0.39 10.52
CA ILE A 118 2.72 -0.53 11.36
C ILE A 118 3.00 -1.95 10.87
N LYS A 119 3.72 -2.73 11.68
CA LYS A 119 4.09 -4.10 11.38
C LYS A 119 3.13 -5.07 12.06
N ASN A 120 2.58 -6.01 11.30
CA ASN A 120 1.85 -7.13 11.88
C ASN A 120 2.65 -8.42 11.66
N LYS A 121 2.68 -9.29 12.66
CA LYS A 121 3.08 -10.68 12.41
C LYS A 121 2.11 -11.27 11.40
N GLU A 122 2.64 -12.06 10.45
CA GLU A 122 1.92 -12.56 9.26
C GLU A 122 0.40 -12.73 9.52
N PRO A 123 -0.48 -12.05 8.76
CA PRO A 123 -1.90 -11.91 9.12
C PRO A 123 -2.66 -13.21 8.79
N SER A 124 -2.33 -14.27 9.52
CA SER A 124 -2.95 -15.59 9.45
C SER A 124 -4.45 -15.53 9.79
N CYS A 125 -4.89 -14.50 10.51
CA CYS A 125 -6.29 -14.23 10.79
C CYS A 125 -7.15 -13.99 9.53
N VAL A 126 -6.55 -13.60 8.40
CA VAL A 126 -7.23 -13.44 7.10
C VAL A 126 -7.88 -14.75 6.64
N TYR A 127 -7.31 -15.90 7.02
CA TYR A 127 -7.87 -17.20 6.68
C TYR A 127 -9.18 -17.52 7.42
N GLN A 128 -9.50 -16.79 8.50
CA GLN A 128 -10.71 -16.95 9.28
C GLN A 128 -11.87 -16.09 8.75
N TRP A 129 -11.63 -15.23 7.75
CA TRP A 129 -12.64 -14.34 7.20
C TRP A 129 -13.53 -15.06 6.18
N GLY A 130 -14.77 -14.57 6.01
CA GLY A 130 -15.72 -15.13 5.05
C GLY A 130 -15.16 -15.13 3.61
N LEU A 131 -15.66 -16.05 2.78
CA LEU A 131 -15.13 -16.31 1.42
C LEU A 131 -14.94 -15.04 0.57
N GLN A 132 -15.89 -14.11 0.62
CA GLN A 132 -15.82 -12.85 -0.13
C GLN A 132 -14.66 -11.94 0.34
N VAL A 133 -14.44 -11.88 1.66
CA VAL A 133 -13.35 -11.07 2.22
C VAL A 133 -12.01 -11.74 1.95
N ARG A 134 -11.94 -13.07 2.09
CA ARG A 134 -10.75 -13.83 1.75
C ARG A 134 -10.37 -13.66 0.28
N ASP A 135 -11.35 -13.75 -0.62
CA ASP A 135 -11.12 -13.55 -2.07
C ASP A 135 -10.55 -12.15 -2.34
N PHE A 136 -11.16 -11.11 -1.76
CA PHE A 136 -10.68 -9.73 -1.90
C PHE A 136 -9.24 -9.57 -1.37
N VAL A 137 -8.96 -10.00 -0.15
CA VAL A 137 -7.64 -9.85 0.48
C VAL A 137 -6.57 -10.67 -0.24
N SER A 138 -6.95 -11.82 -0.79
CA SER A 138 -6.04 -12.68 -1.53
C SER A 138 -5.42 -12.00 -2.75
N ARG A 139 -6.03 -10.91 -3.25
CA ARG A 139 -5.52 -10.12 -4.39
C ARG A 139 -4.31 -9.26 -4.01
N TYR A 140 -4.24 -8.81 -2.77
CA TYR A 140 -3.16 -7.97 -2.23
C TYR A 140 -2.06 -8.80 -1.57
N PHE A 141 -2.43 -9.96 -1.02
CA PHE A 141 -1.52 -10.84 -0.28
C PHE A 141 -0.24 -11.24 -1.04
N PRO A 142 -0.27 -11.48 -2.37
CA PRO A 142 0.93 -11.70 -3.17
C PRO A 142 1.93 -10.54 -3.10
N ALA A 143 1.45 -9.30 -3.15
CA ALA A 143 2.32 -8.12 -3.02
C ALA A 143 2.95 -8.08 -1.63
N TYR A 144 2.17 -8.28 -0.56
CA TYR A 144 2.72 -8.35 0.80
C TYR A 144 3.80 -9.43 0.94
N LYS A 145 3.54 -10.63 0.43
CA LYS A 145 4.53 -11.73 0.46
C LYS A 145 5.81 -11.43 -0.33
N ALA A 146 5.71 -10.69 -1.44
CA ALA A 146 6.86 -10.33 -2.26
C ALA A 146 7.69 -9.19 -1.63
N TYR A 147 7.02 -8.15 -1.12
CA TYR A 147 7.68 -6.88 -0.81
C TYR A 147 7.85 -6.58 0.69
N LEU A 148 7.02 -7.14 1.58
CA LEU A 148 7.20 -6.96 3.03
C LEU A 148 8.54 -7.45 3.56
N PRO A 149 9.09 -8.60 3.11
CA PRO A 149 10.38 -9.08 3.63
C PRO A 149 11.49 -8.05 3.48
N ALA A 150 11.60 -7.43 2.30
CA ALA A 150 12.59 -6.38 2.04
C ALA A 150 12.30 -5.12 2.87
N LEU A 151 11.05 -4.66 2.92
CA LEU A 151 10.67 -3.49 3.72
C LEU A 151 10.98 -3.68 5.22
N TYR A 152 10.72 -4.87 5.77
CA TYR A 152 10.89 -5.12 7.20
C TYR A 152 12.34 -5.35 7.61
N SER A 153 13.18 -5.89 6.72
CA SER A 153 14.58 -6.22 6.99
C SER A 153 15.55 -5.10 6.60
N GLU A 154 15.34 -4.46 5.45
CA GLU A 154 16.23 -3.44 4.91
C GLU A 154 15.72 -2.01 5.16
N GLY A 155 14.43 -1.86 5.50
CA GLY A 155 13.80 -0.56 5.68
C GLY A 155 13.41 0.11 4.36
N LEU A 156 13.04 1.38 4.49
CA LEU A 156 12.55 2.23 3.41
C LEU A 156 13.72 2.72 2.54
N LEU A 157 13.46 3.20 1.33
CA LEU A 157 14.52 3.75 0.48
C LEU A 157 14.79 5.20 0.87
N GLY A 158 16.04 5.53 1.21
CA GLY A 158 16.46 6.93 1.46
C GLY A 158 15.88 7.58 2.73
N PHE A 159 15.34 6.79 3.66
CA PHE A 159 14.79 7.32 4.91
C PHE A 159 15.87 7.69 5.92
N ASP A 160 15.51 8.62 6.81
CA ASP A 160 16.28 8.96 8.00
C ASP A 160 15.85 8.05 9.18
N PRO A 161 16.76 7.25 9.77
CA PRO A 161 16.45 6.41 10.93
C PRO A 161 15.94 7.17 12.14
N GLU A 162 16.32 8.44 12.33
CA GLU A 162 15.81 9.26 13.44
C GLU A 162 14.35 9.71 13.22
N HIS A 163 13.85 9.59 11.99
CA HIS A 163 12.48 9.92 11.60
C HIS A 163 11.65 8.69 11.20
N LEU A 164 12.02 7.50 11.70
CA LEU A 164 11.24 6.27 11.54
C LEU A 164 10.65 5.80 12.87
N LEU A 165 9.33 5.69 12.92
CA LEU A 165 8.61 4.99 13.98
C LEU A 165 8.10 3.65 13.45
N VAL A 166 8.54 2.55 14.05
CA VAL A 166 8.00 1.21 13.78
C VAL A 166 7.13 0.79 14.96
N VAL A 167 5.90 0.35 14.66
CA VAL A 167 4.95 -0.16 15.67
C VAL A 167 4.58 -1.59 15.30
N ASP A 168 5.10 -2.56 16.04
CA ASP A 168 4.65 -3.95 15.95
C ASP A 168 3.28 -4.09 16.63
N ILE A 169 2.35 -4.79 15.99
CA ILE A 169 1.01 -5.06 16.51
C ILE A 169 0.69 -6.55 16.57
N ASP A 170 -0.16 -6.93 17.52
CA ASP A 170 -0.74 -8.27 17.59
C ASP A 170 -1.94 -8.45 16.64
N ASP A 171 -2.49 -9.67 16.57
CA ASP A 171 -3.68 -9.97 15.74
C ASP A 171 -4.92 -9.16 16.15
N LYS A 172 -4.94 -8.59 17.36
CA LYS A 172 -5.99 -7.73 17.88
C LYS A 172 -5.70 -6.24 17.64
N ARG A 173 -4.62 -5.92 16.92
CA ARG A 173 -4.15 -4.57 16.59
C ARG A 173 -3.67 -3.76 17.80
N ASN A 174 -3.29 -4.43 18.87
CA ASN A 174 -2.65 -3.78 20.02
C ASN A 174 -1.15 -3.63 19.75
N PRO A 175 -0.52 -2.49 20.09
CA PRO A 175 0.93 -2.36 20.07
C PRO A 175 1.56 -3.43 20.96
N ILE A 176 2.54 -4.15 20.40
CA ILE A 176 3.39 -5.06 21.15
C ILE A 176 4.55 -4.21 21.65
N LEU A 177 4.68 -4.09 22.97
CA LEU A 177 5.88 -3.49 23.57
C LEU A 177 7.07 -4.36 23.16
N GLY A 178 8.02 -3.78 22.43
CA GLY A 178 9.26 -4.46 22.06
C GLY A 178 9.99 -4.93 23.32
N ASN A 179 10.52 -6.16 23.29
CA ASN A 179 11.51 -6.61 24.27
C ASN A 179 12.86 -5.94 24.02
#